data_AF-A0A3E0KAU4-F1
#
_entry.id   AF-A0A3E0KAU4-F1
#
_cell.length_a   1.000
_cell.length_b   1.000
_cell.length_c   1.000
_cell.angle_alpha   90.00
_cell.angle_beta   90.00
_cell.angle_gamma   90.00
#
_symmetry.space_group_name_H-M   'P 1'
#
loop_
_entity.id
_entity.type
_entity.pdbx_description
1 polymer ?
#
loop_
_entity_poly.entity_id
_entity_poly.type
_entity_poly.pdbx_seq_one_letter_code
_entity_poly.pdbx_strand_id
1 'polypeptide(L)'
;MRWPQWRSFAQLIRSGEDRGVLVYVFSPDGVDWAARTVRGWRCGPPGTPARRWRQQTFPFPDCVYNRVPTRVAENRPSVRRTLRRLRLVLGDAFGDKVFNPHYLNKSMLYRALSR
;
A
#
# COMPACT_ATOMS: atom_id res chain seq x y z
N MET A 1 15.34 -2.19 -10.89
CA MET A 1 14.22 -3.10 -10.57
C MET A 1 12.91 -2.47 -11.03
N ARG A 2 12.20 -3.06 -12.00
CA ARG A 2 10.87 -2.59 -12.46
C ARG A 2 9.80 -3.47 -11.83
N TRP A 3 8.96 -2.89 -10.97
CA TRP A 3 7.86 -3.58 -10.31
C TRP A 3 6.70 -3.75 -11.30
N PRO A 4 5.96 -4.87 -11.36
CA PRO A 4 4.88 -5.05 -12.35
C PRO A 4 3.85 -3.92 -12.37
N GLN A 5 3.56 -3.33 -11.20
CA GLN A 5 2.57 -2.27 -11.01
C GLN A 5 3.14 -0.84 -11.01
N TRP A 6 4.42 -0.65 -11.36
CA TRP A 6 5.13 0.63 -11.14
C TRP A 6 4.43 1.86 -11.76
N ARG A 7 3.81 1.72 -12.94
CA ARG A 7 3.07 2.83 -13.57
C ARG A 7 1.87 3.26 -12.74
N SER A 8 1.10 2.30 -12.23
CA SER A 8 -0.07 2.56 -11.40
C SER A 8 0.31 3.17 -10.04
N PHE A 9 1.42 2.74 -9.44
CA PHE A 9 1.92 3.35 -8.22
C PHE A 9 2.39 4.79 -8.45
N ALA A 10 3.08 5.05 -9.55
CA ALA A 10 3.47 6.42 -9.92
C ALA A 10 2.25 7.33 -10.13
N GLN A 11 1.16 6.83 -10.71
CA GLN A 11 -0.09 7.57 -10.86
C GLN A 11 -0.76 7.87 -9.51
N LEU A 12 -0.78 6.90 -8.58
CA LEU A 12 -1.28 7.12 -7.22
C LEU A 12 -0.46 8.18 -6.47
N ILE A 13 0.87 8.12 -6.59
CA ILE A 13 1.77 9.11 -5.99
C ILE A 13 1.44 10.52 -6.50
N ARG A 14 1.33 10.69 -7.82
CA ARG A 14 0.97 11.97 -8.43
C ARG A 14 -0.41 12.47 -8.01
N SER A 15 -1.40 11.58 -8.02
CA SER A 15 -2.76 11.94 -7.63
C SER A 15 -2.84 12.41 -6.17
N GLY A 16 -1.98 11.84 -5.31
CA GLY A 16 -1.78 12.29 -3.94
C GLY A 16 -1.08 13.65 -3.88
N GLU A 17 0.02 13.84 -4.62
CA GLU A 17 0.72 15.13 -4.74
C GLU A 17 -0.22 16.26 -5.12
N ASP A 18 -1.04 16.07 -6.15
CA ASP A 18 -2.01 17.05 -6.65
C ASP A 18 -3.08 17.42 -5.60
N ARG A 19 -3.22 16.61 -4.54
CA ARG A 19 -4.19 16.78 -3.43
C ARG A 19 -3.51 17.12 -2.10
N GLY A 20 -2.20 17.35 -2.08
CA GLY A 20 -1.45 17.58 -0.84
C GLY A 20 -1.33 16.34 0.07
N VAL A 21 -1.54 15.14 -0.48
CA VAL A 21 -1.47 13.87 0.24
C VAL A 21 -0.13 13.18 -0.02
N LEU A 22 0.59 12.85 1.05
CA LEU A 22 1.81 12.06 0.96
C LEU A 22 1.48 10.59 0.64
N VAL A 23 1.84 10.15 -0.56
CA VAL A 23 1.73 8.75 -0.99
C VAL A 23 3.11 8.18 -1.25
N TYR A 24 3.33 6.97 -0.73
CA TYR A 24 4.55 6.18 -0.94
C TYR A 24 4.20 4.68 -0.97
N VAL A 25 5.10 3.87 -1.53
CA VAL A 25 4.95 2.41 -1.61
C VAL A 25 5.89 1.76 -0.61
N PHE A 26 5.48 0.70 0.08
CA PHE A 26 6.36 -0.03 0.99
C PHE A 26 6.08 -1.53 0.97
N SER A 27 7.04 -2.31 1.50
CA SER A 27 6.89 -3.74 1.76
C SER A 27 6.73 -3.98 3.27
N PRO A 28 6.18 -5.13 3.70
CA PRO A 28 6.07 -5.47 5.11
C PRO A 28 7.35 -5.26 5.94
N ASP A 29 8.51 -5.57 5.36
CA ASP A 29 9.82 -5.49 6.02
C ASP A 29 10.34 -4.04 6.13
N GLY A 30 9.68 -3.09 5.46
CA GLY A 30 9.98 -1.66 5.54
C GLY A 30 9.38 -0.99 6.78
N VAL A 31 8.44 -1.62 7.48
CA VAL A 31 7.75 -1.01 8.62
C VAL A 31 8.59 -1.13 9.89
N ASP A 32 9.01 0.01 10.43
CA ASP A 32 9.55 0.11 11.78
C ASP A 32 8.43 0.47 12.76
N TRP A 33 7.97 -0.55 13.48
CA TRP A 33 6.86 -0.42 14.42
C TRP A 33 7.23 0.32 15.70
N ALA A 34 8.51 0.31 16.09
CA ALA A 34 8.97 0.95 17.31
C ALA A 34 9.18 2.45 17.06
N ALA A 35 9.91 2.79 15.98
CA ALA A 35 10.15 4.17 15.59
C ALA A 35 8.94 4.86 14.94
N ARG A 36 7.88 4.11 14.63
CA ARG A 36 6.71 4.58 13.85
C ARG A 36 7.15 5.26 12.55
N THR A 37 8.00 4.57 11.79
CA THR A 37 8.42 5.02 10.45
C THR A 37 8.34 3.89 9.44
N VAL A 38 8.37 4.24 8.16
CA VAL A 38 8.32 3.27 7.07
C VAL A 38 9.42 3.56 6.06
N ARG A 39 10.31 2.60 5.84
CA ARG A 39 11.18 2.58 4.65
C ARG A 39 10.34 2.19 3.44
N GLY A 40 10.16 3.15 2.55
CA GLY A 40 9.35 2.99 1.34
C GLY A 40 10.05 3.55 0.12
N TRP A 41 9.32 3.57 -0.99
CA TRP A 41 9.76 4.11 -2.26
C TRP A 41 8.76 5.12 -2.79
N ARG A 42 9.30 6.16 -3.43
CA ARG A 42 8.52 7.18 -4.14
C ARG A 42 9.24 7.57 -5.43
N CYS A 43 8.50 7.89 -6.47
CA CYS A 43 9.06 8.45 -7.70
C CYS A 43 8.92 9.98 -7.70
N GLY A 44 9.86 10.67 -8.33
CA GLY A 44 9.75 12.12 -8.53
C GLY A 44 8.75 12.51 -9.63
N PRO A 45 8.42 13.81 -9.74
CA PRO A 45 7.51 14.33 -10.75
C PRO A 45 8.03 14.07 -12.19
N PRO A 46 7.13 13.95 -13.18
CA PRO A 46 7.51 13.89 -14.59
C PRO A 46 8.32 15.13 -14.99
N GLY A 47 9.31 14.96 -15.89
CA GLY A 47 10.16 16.06 -16.36
C GLY A 47 11.39 16.33 -15.49
N THR A 48 11.47 15.77 -14.28
CA THR A 48 12.71 15.78 -13.49
C THR A 48 13.64 14.64 -13.90
N PRO A 49 14.97 14.76 -13.70
CA PRO A 49 15.90 13.62 -13.83
C PRO A 49 15.52 12.44 -12.92
N ALA A 50 14.64 12.68 -11.93
CA ALA A 50 14.17 11.75 -10.91
C ALA A 50 13.01 10.82 -11.36
N ARG A 51 13.04 10.35 -12.61
CA ARG A 51 12.26 9.16 -13.06
C ARG A 51 12.60 7.87 -12.29
N ARG A 52 13.59 7.91 -11.40
CA ARG A 52 14.03 6.79 -10.58
C ARG A 52 13.22 6.76 -9.28
N TRP A 53 12.65 5.60 -8.98
CA TRP A 53 12.16 5.28 -7.65
C TRP A 53 13.30 5.44 -6.65
N ARG A 54 13.08 6.25 -5.62
CA ARG A 54 14.05 6.46 -4.53
C ARG A 54 13.50 5.83 -3.28
N GLN A 55 14.37 5.12 -2.56
CA GLN A 55 14.05 4.62 -1.25
C GLN A 55 14.30 5.74 -0.23
N GLN A 56 13.35 5.96 0.67
CA GLN A 56 13.43 6.96 1.73
C GLN A 56 12.69 6.43 2.97
N THR A 57 12.95 7.06 4.11
CA THR A 57 12.15 6.85 5.33
C THR A 57 11.01 7.86 5.34
N PHE A 58 9.81 7.36 5.57
CA PHE A 58 8.57 8.12 5.64
C PHE A 58 7.97 8.04 7.04
N PRO A 59 7.14 9.04 7.43
CA PRO A 59 6.33 8.93 8.63
C PRO A 59 5.39 7.72 8.55
N PHE A 60 4.97 7.21 9.71
CA PHE A 60 3.95 6.17 9.77
C PHE A 60 2.68 6.60 9.01
N PRO A 61 2.04 5.71 8.23
CA PRO A 61 0.90 6.10 7.42
C PRO A 61 -0.36 6.31 8.27
N ASP A 62 -1.23 7.24 7.86
CA ASP A 62 -2.57 7.40 8.43
C ASP A 62 -3.57 6.36 7.89
N CYS A 63 -3.35 5.90 6.66
CA CYS A 63 -4.11 4.84 6.01
C CYS A 63 -3.24 4.05 5.04
N VAL A 64 -3.61 2.81 4.76
CA VAL A 64 -2.87 1.92 3.86
C VAL A 64 -3.79 1.37 2.78
N TYR A 65 -3.35 1.40 1.53
CA TYR A 65 -4.01 0.71 0.43
C TYR A 65 -3.26 -0.59 0.12
N ASN A 66 -3.86 -1.74 0.44
CA ASN A 66 -3.27 -3.03 0.17
C ASN A 66 -3.25 -3.32 -1.35
N ARG A 67 -2.05 -3.40 -1.92
CA ARG A 67 -1.80 -3.65 -3.36
C ARG A 67 -0.99 -4.91 -3.63
N VAL A 68 -1.02 -5.86 -2.69
CA VAL A 68 -0.34 -7.14 -2.85
C VAL A 68 -0.92 -7.86 -4.08
N PRO A 69 -0.09 -8.20 -5.09
CA PRO A 69 -0.58 -8.49 -6.45
C PRO A 69 -1.28 -9.84 -6.59
N THR A 70 -1.08 -10.77 -5.66
CA THR A 70 -1.60 -12.13 -5.77
C THR A 70 -2.04 -12.67 -4.43
N ARG A 71 -3.02 -13.57 -4.43
CA ARG A 71 -3.48 -14.28 -3.23
C ARG A 71 -2.35 -15.06 -2.55
N VAL A 72 -1.42 -15.63 -3.33
CA VAL A 72 -0.24 -16.34 -2.81
C VAL A 72 0.67 -15.38 -2.05
N ALA A 73 0.93 -14.19 -2.59
CA ALA A 73 1.74 -13.18 -1.93
C ALA A 73 1.03 -12.63 -0.67
N GLU A 74 -0.28 -12.41 -0.73
CA GLU A 74 -1.06 -11.92 0.41
C GLU A 74 -1.09 -12.92 1.56
N ASN A 75 -1.16 -14.22 1.23
CA ASN A 75 -1.12 -15.31 2.19
C ASN A 75 0.26 -15.57 2.81
N ARG A 76 1.31 -14.83 2.44
CA ARG A 76 2.60 -14.96 3.12
C ARG A 76 2.46 -14.57 4.60
N PRO A 77 3.03 -15.34 5.54
CA PRO A 77 2.90 -15.04 6.97
C PRO A 77 3.33 -13.61 7.35
N SER A 78 4.39 -13.08 6.74
CA SER A 78 4.85 -11.71 6.96
C SER A 78 3.80 -10.68 6.54
N VAL A 79 3.23 -10.82 5.35
CA VAL A 79 2.18 -9.92 4.82
C VAL A 79 0.94 -9.95 5.70
N ARG A 80 0.43 -11.15 6.05
CA ARG A 80 -0.74 -11.28 6.92
C ARG A 80 -0.53 -10.65 8.29
N ARG A 81 0.64 -10.87 8.91
CA ARG A 81 0.97 -10.27 10.21
C ARG A 81 1.01 -8.75 10.13
N THR A 82 1.65 -8.21 9.09
CA THR A 82 1.71 -6.76 8.86
C THR A 82 0.31 -6.18 8.63
N LEU A 83 -0.51 -6.77 7.76
CA LEU A 83 -1.88 -6.30 7.52
C LEU A 83 -2.72 -6.34 8.79
N ARG A 84 -2.68 -7.43 9.56
CA ARG A 84 -3.39 -7.53 10.84
C ARG A 84 -2.94 -6.44 11.81
N ARG A 85 -1.64 -6.21 11.94
CA ARG A 85 -1.11 -5.18 12.83
C ARG A 85 -1.47 -3.76 12.36
N LEU A 86 -1.42 -3.49 11.05
CA LEU A 86 -1.86 -2.21 10.48
C LEU A 86 -3.33 -1.92 10.81
N ARG A 87 -4.23 -2.90 10.65
CA ARG A 87 -5.65 -2.75 11.01
C ARG A 87 -5.82 -2.38 12.48
N LEU A 88 -5.07 -3.03 13.37
CA LEU A 88 -5.14 -2.77 14.81
C LEU A 88 -4.63 -1.37 15.19
N VAL A 89 -3.56 -0.89 14.55
CA VAL A 89 -2.94 0.39 14.94
C VAL A 89 -3.53 1.60 14.21
N LEU A 90 -4.15 1.40 13.04
CA LEU A 90 -4.74 2.47 12.24
C LEU A 90 -6.27 2.55 12.39
N GLY A 91 -6.92 1.44 12.76
CA GLY A 91 -8.36 1.41 12.99
C GLY A 91 -8.75 2.32 14.16
N ASP A 92 -9.88 3.01 14.01
CA ASP A 92 -10.45 3.87 15.04
C ASP A 92 -11.98 3.71 15.09
N ALA A 93 -12.67 4.63 15.77
CA ALA A 93 -14.13 4.63 15.89
C ALA A 93 -14.86 4.71 14.54
N PHE A 94 -14.19 5.15 13.47
CA PHE A 94 -14.75 5.31 12.13
C PHE A 94 -14.44 4.13 11.19
N GLY A 95 -13.69 3.11 11.66
CA GLY A 95 -13.51 1.83 10.96
C GLY A 95 -12.07 1.51 10.54
N ASP A 96 -11.93 0.55 9.62
CA ASP A 96 -10.64 0.08 9.12
C ASP A 96 -10.03 1.09 8.13
N LYS A 97 -8.79 1.51 8.38
CA LYS A 97 -8.00 2.39 7.49
C LYS A 97 -7.06 1.62 6.57
N VAL A 98 -7.22 0.29 6.49
CA VAL A 98 -6.56 -0.57 5.50
C VAL A 98 -7.53 -0.90 4.37
N PHE A 99 -7.44 -0.13 3.29
CA PHE A 99 -8.27 -0.28 2.09
C PHE A 99 -7.83 -1.47 1.23
N ASN A 100 -8.80 -2.05 0.51
CA ASN A 100 -8.68 -3.29 -0.27
C ASN A 100 -8.19 -4.48 0.58
N PRO A 101 -8.98 -4.84 1.61
CA PRO A 101 -8.52 -5.72 2.67
C PRO A 101 -8.11 -7.11 2.18
N HIS A 102 -8.65 -7.58 1.04
CA HIS A 102 -8.43 -8.92 0.52
C HIS A 102 -8.40 -8.98 -1.00
N TYR A 103 -7.59 -9.88 -1.56
CA TYR A 103 -7.66 -10.24 -2.97
C TYR A 103 -9.04 -10.78 -3.33
N LEU A 104 -9.61 -10.25 -4.42
CA LEU A 104 -10.96 -10.59 -4.88
C LEU A 104 -11.09 -12.09 -5.20
N ASN A 105 -12.03 -12.75 -4.52
CA ASN A 105 -12.41 -14.12 -4.84
C ASN A 105 -13.52 -14.08 -5.91
N LYS A 106 -13.17 -14.44 -7.16
CA LYS A 106 -14.12 -14.43 -8.29
C LYS A 106 -15.36 -15.30 -8.06
N SER A 107 -15.22 -16.45 -7.41
CA SER A 107 -16.35 -17.33 -7.09
C SER A 107 -17.28 -16.72 -6.05
N MET A 108 -16.71 -16.00 -5.06
CA MET A 108 -17.49 -15.23 -4.08
C MET A 108 -18.23 -14.08 -4.76
N LEU A 109 -17.55 -13.33 -5.64
CA LEU A 109 -18.16 -12.22 -6.38
C LEU A 109 -19.30 -12.71 -7.28
N TYR A 110 -19.07 -13.79 -8.04
CA TYR A 110 -20.11 -14.40 -8.86
C TYR A 110 -21.34 -14.78 -8.01
N ARG A 111 -21.15 -15.50 -6.90
CA ARG A 111 -22.25 -15.83 -5.98
C ARG A 111 -22.96 -14.60 -5.39
N ALA A 112 -22.24 -13.50 -5.17
CA ALA A 112 -22.82 -12.27 -4.64
C ALA A 112 -23.60 -11.49 -5.71
N LEU A 113 -23.18 -11.53 -6.97
CA LEU A 113 -23.80 -10.82 -8.09
C LEU A 113 -24.86 -11.63 -8.84
N SER A 114 -24.91 -12.94 -8.66
CA SER A 114 -25.95 -13.82 -9.24
C SER A 114 -27.23 -13.87 -8.40
N ARG A 115 -27.51 -12.82 -7.63
CA ARG A 115 -28.74 -12.63 -6.87
C ARG A 115 -29.52 -11.46 -7.44
#